data_AF-R6N1Q6-F1
#
_entry.id   AF-R6N1Q6-F1
#
_cell.length_a   1.000
_cell.length_b   1.000
_cell.length_c   1.000
_cell.angle_alpha   90.00
_cell.angle_beta   90.00
_cell.angle_gamma   90.00
#
_symmetry.space_group_name_H-M   'P 1'
#
loop_
_entity.id
_entity.type
_entity.pdbx_description
1 polymer ?
#
loop_
_entity_poly.entity_id
_entity_poly.type
_entity_poly.pdbx_seq_one_letter_code
_entity_poly.pdbx_strand_id
1 'polypeptide(L)' 'MYSTNAKGVRYMEMAEGYVLKTALDENDEVCGYQFVKLGKMLEDIRHGVEPNEAYKNNIGQYGRFDNAAKYIDPREE' A
#
# COMPACT_ATOMS: atom_id res chain seq x y z
N MET A 1 9.37 1.37 8.75
CA MET A 1 8.89 -0.02 8.55
C MET A 1 9.19 -0.81 9.81
N TYR A 2 8.23 -1.59 10.33
CA TYR A 2 8.45 -2.45 11.50
C TYR A 2 8.32 -3.91 11.08
N SER A 3 9.01 -4.80 11.81
CA SER A 3 8.97 -6.24 11.55
C SER A 3 9.12 -7.00 12.86
N THR A 4 8.53 -8.18 12.94
CA THR A 4 8.79 -9.15 14.01
C THR A 4 9.08 -10.51 13.38
N ASN A 5 9.84 -11.36 14.07
CA ASN A 5 10.06 -12.73 13.58
C ASN A 5 8.75 -13.52 13.41
N ALA A 6 7.72 -13.21 14.20
CA ALA A 6 6.44 -13.90 14.13
C ALA A 6 5.52 -13.41 13.00
N LYS A 7 5.58 -12.11 12.65
CA LYS A 7 4.64 -11.47 11.71
C LYS A 7 5.28 -10.93 10.44
N GLY A 8 6.60 -11.06 10.28
CA GLY A 8 7.34 -10.53 9.14
C GLY A 8 7.31 -8.99 9.06
N VAL A 9 7.71 -8.48 7.90
CA VAL A 9 7.78 -7.04 7.62
C VAL A 9 6.39 -6.46 7.39
N ARG A 10 6.07 -5.37 8.08
CA ARG A 10 4.85 -4.59 7.87
C ARG A 10 5.20 -3.23 7.28
N TYR A 11 4.86 -3.07 6.01
CA TYR A 11 4.93 -1.78 5.31
C TYR A 11 3.65 -1.02 5.62
N MET A 12 3.76 0.10 6.33
CA MET A 12 2.61 0.89 6.79
C MET A 12 2.62 2.28 6.19
N GLU A 13 3.79 2.90 6.20
CA GLU A 13 4.05 4.24 5.69
C GLU A 13 5.27 4.20 4.78
N MET A 14 5.20 4.97 3.71
CA MET A 14 6.32 5.37 2.85
C MET A 14 6.60 6.85 3.07
N ALA A 15 7.74 7.34 2.56
CA ALA A 15 8.11 8.75 2.70
C ALA A 15 7.00 9.73 2.22
N GLU A 16 6.18 9.34 1.23
CA GLU A 16 5.14 10.19 0.64
C GLU A 16 3.78 9.49 0.49
N GLY A 17 3.52 8.41 1.23
CA GLY A 17 2.28 7.67 1.04
C GLY A 17 1.99 6.61 2.08
N TYR A 18 0.76 6.09 2.01
CA TYR A 18 0.22 5.13 2.96
C TYR A 18 0.04 3.78 2.29
N VAL A 19 0.52 2.70 2.91
CA VAL A 19 0.39 1.35 2.35
C VAL A 19 -0.99 0.78 2.65
N LEU A 20 -1.72 0.38 1.62
CA LEU A 20 -3.07 -0.17 1.74
C LEU A 20 -3.04 -1.69 1.95
N LYS A 21 -2.22 -2.39 1.17
CA LYS A 21 -2.13 -3.86 1.18
C LYS A 21 -0.70 -4.29 0.91
N THR A 22 -0.29 -5.41 1.48
CA THR A 22 0.95 -6.09 1.12
C THR A 22 0.64 -7.42 0.43
N ALA A 23 1.41 -7.75 -0.59
CA ALA A 23 1.29 -8.95 -1.39
C ALA A 23 2.29 -10.00 -0.91
N LEU A 24 1.83 -11.21 -0.66
CA LEU A 24 2.62 -12.37 -0.26
C LEU A 24 2.71 -13.37 -1.41
N ASP A 25 3.88 -13.97 -1.58
CA ASP A 25 4.04 -15.12 -2.47
C ASP A 25 3.65 -16.45 -1.80
N GLU A 26 3.89 -17.57 -2.50
CA GLU A 26 3.52 -18.91 -2.04
C GLU A 26 4.23 -19.35 -0.75
N ASN A 27 5.32 -18.68 -0.36
CA ASN A 27 6.07 -18.96 0.86
C ASN A 27 5.74 -17.98 2.00
N ASP A 28 4.64 -17.23 1.88
CA ASP A 28 4.27 -16.15 2.81
C ASP A 28 5.32 -15.03 2.90
N GLU A 29 6.17 -14.87 1.88
CA GLU A 29 7.16 -13.79 1.82
C GLU A 29 6.57 -12.55 1.13
N VAL A 30 6.81 -11.37 1.69
CA VAL A 30 6.29 -10.12 1.10
C VAL A 30 7.01 -9.84 -0.21
N CYS A 31 6.27 -9.85 -1.32
CA CYS A 31 6.80 -9.69 -2.66
C CYS A 31 6.33 -8.39 -3.35
N GLY A 32 5.37 -7.67 -2.77
CA GLY A 32 4.88 -6.39 -3.27
C GLY A 32 3.97 -5.67 -2.29
N TYR A 33 3.56 -4.45 -2.63
CA TYR A 33 2.59 -3.69 -1.86
C TYR A 33 1.85 -2.66 -2.71
N GLN A 34 0.64 -2.31 -2.29
CA GLN A 34 -0.19 -1.25 -2.85
C GLN A 34 -0.25 -0.09 -1.86
N PHE A 35 -0.20 1.14 -2.37
CA PHE A 35 -0.12 2.35 -1.55
C PHE A 35 -0.87 3.51 -2.19
N VAL A 36 -1.21 4.52 -1.40
CA VAL A 36 -1.76 5.80 -1.87
C VAL A 36 -0.76 6.92 -1.61
N LYS A 37 -0.53 7.78 -2.61
CA LYS A 37 0.34 8.96 -2.48
C LYS A 37 -0.43 10.10 -1.83
N LEU A 38 -0.30 10.25 -0.51
CA LEU A 38 -1.09 11.20 0.27
C LEU A 38 -0.88 12.65 -0.16
N GLY A 39 0.37 13.05 -0.43
CA GLY A 39 0.67 14.43 -0.86
C GLY A 39 -0.03 14.79 -2.16
N LYS A 40 0.07 13.92 -3.18
CA LYS A 40 -0.58 14.12 -4.48
C LYS A 40 -2.10 14.03 -4.41
N MET A 41 -2.63 13.12 -3.59
CA MET A 41 -4.07 13.02 -3.35
C MET A 41 -4.63 14.32 -2.74
N LEU A 42 -3.95 14.89 -1.74
CA LEU A 42 -4.37 16.16 -1.13
C LEU A 42 -4.21 17.34 -2.09
N GLU A 43 -3.20 17.31 -2.97
CA GLU A 43 -3.04 18.29 -4.05
C GLU A 43 -4.19 18.23 -5.06
N ASP A 44 -4.59 17.04 -5.51
CA ASP A 44 -5.74 16.86 -6.40
C ASP A 44 -7.04 17.36 -5.76
N ILE A 45 -7.27 17.05 -4.46
CA ILE A 45 -8.42 17.56 -3.71
C ILE A 45 -8.38 19.09 -3.65
N ARG A 46 -7.21 19.69 -3.41
CA ARG A 46 -7.03 21.15 -3.41
C ARG A 46 -7.35 21.78 -4.77
N HIS A 47 -7.11 21.06 -5.87
CA HIS A 47 -7.45 21.50 -7.23
C HIS A 47 -8.90 21.17 -7.65
N GLY A 48 -9.72 20.64 -6.74
CA GLY A 48 -11.16 20.44 -6.94
C GLY A 48 -11.56 19.05 -7.43
N VAL A 49 -10.65 18.07 -7.41
CA VAL A 49 -11.01 16.67 -7.66
C VAL A 49 -11.76 16.12 -6.46
N GLU A 50 -12.84 15.38 -6.71
CA GLU A 50 -13.62 14.72 -5.66
C GLU A 50 -12.74 13.74 -4.85
N PRO A 51 -12.84 13.70 -3.50
CA PRO A 51 -11.91 12.93 -2.67
C PRO A 51 -11.77 11.45 -3.04
N ASN A 52 -12.86 10.79 -3.42
CA ASN A 52 -12.82 9.39 -3.83
C ASN A 52 -12.12 9.19 -5.18
N GLU A 53 -12.23 10.15 -6.08
CA GLU A 53 -11.54 10.12 -7.38
C GLU A 53 -10.06 10.43 -7.20
N ALA A 54 -9.72 11.45 -6.42
CA ALA A 54 -8.35 11.77 -6.04
C ALA A 54 -7.66 10.59 -5.34
N TYR A 55 -8.36 9.89 -4.44
CA TYR A 55 -7.87 8.68 -3.81
C TYR A 55 -7.51 7.62 -4.85
N LYS A 56 -8.45 7.25 -5.72
CA LYS A 56 -8.25 6.21 -6.75
C LYS A 56 -7.13 6.55 -7.73
N ASN A 57 -7.04 7.81 -8.17
CA ASN A 57 -6.02 8.29 -9.10
C ASN A 57 -4.60 8.22 -8.52
N ASN A 58 -4.49 8.25 -7.19
CA ASN A 58 -3.20 8.25 -6.49
C ASN A 58 -2.84 6.90 -5.87
N ILE A 59 -3.61 5.84 -6.15
CA ILE A 59 -3.22 4.47 -5.82
C ILE A 59 -2.13 4.01 -6.78
N GLY A 60 -1.02 3.54 -6.21
CA GLY A 60 0.05 2.87 -6.92
C GLY A 60 0.34 1.50 -6.31
N GLN A 61 1.15 0.73 -7.02
CA GLN A 61 1.65 -0.54 -6.55
C GLN A 61 3.12 -0.70 -6.90
N TYR A 62 3.81 -1.55 -6.14
CA TYR A 62 5.22 -1.83 -6.30
C TYR A 62 5.51 -3.31 -6.06
N GLY A 63 6.53 -3.83 -6.74
CA GLY A 63 6.93 -5.24 -6.69
C GLY A 63 5.98 -6.15 -7.46
N ARG A 64 5.94 -7.44 -7.09
CA ARG A 64 5.08 -8.46 -7.69
C ARG A 64 3.67 -8.40 -7.08
N PHE A 65 3.01 -7.25 -7.20
CA PHE A 65 1.68 -7.07 -6.61
C PHE A 65 0.61 -7.82 -7.41
N ASP A 66 0.51 -7.63 -8.74
CA ASP A 66 -0.64 -8.08 -9.57
C ASP A 66 -0.94 -9.58 -9.57
N ASN A 67 0.01 -10.44 -9.17
CA ASN A 67 -0.14 -11.90 -9.19
C ASN A 67 0.36 -12.53 -7.88
N ALA A 68 0.18 -11.85 -6.76
CA ALA A 68 0.52 -12.40 -5.46
C ALA A 68 -0.43 -13.55 -5.09
N ALA A 69 0.09 -14.55 -4.37
CA ALA A 69 -0.69 -15.67 -3.86
C ALA A 69 -1.71 -15.21 -2.81
N LYS A 70 -1.37 -14.18 -2.04
CA LYS A 70 -2.22 -13.63 -0.98
C LYS A 70 -2.01 -12.12 -0.82
N TYR A 71 -3.07 -11.42 -0.41
CA TYR A 71 -3.01 -10.01 -0.04
C TYR A 71 -3.45 -9.84 1.40
N ILE A 72 -2.70 -9.06 2.17
CA ILE A 72 -2.91 -8.87 3.60
C ILE A 72 -2.98 -7.38 3.93
N ASP A 73 -3.80 -7.02 4.91
CA ASP A 73 -3.66 -5.71 5.56
C ASP A 73 -2.56 -5.83 6.62
N PRO A 74 -1.48 -5.03 6.54
CA PRO A 74 -0.40 -5.07 7.52
C PRO A 74 -0.83 -4.73 8.96
N ARG A 75 -2.07 -4.27 9.19
CA ARG A 75 -2.64 -3.83 10.49
C ARG A 75 -3.51 -4.86 11.16
N GLU A 76 -4.31 -5.58 10.37
CA GLU A 76 -5.37 -6.45 10.88
C GLU A 76 -4.99 -7.94 10.89
N GLU A 77 -3.76 -8.26 10.47
CA GLU A 77 -3.20 -9.62 10.42
C GLU A 77 -2.10 -9.90 11.46
#